data_AF-A0A8D8W118-F1
#
_entry.id   AF-A0A8D8W118-F1
#
_cell.length_a   1.000
_cell.length_b   1.000
_cell.length_c   1.000
_cell.angle_alpha   90.00
_cell.angle_beta   90.00
_cell.angle_gamma   90.00
#
_symmetry.space_group_name_H-M   'P 1'
#
loop_
_entity.id
_entity.type
_entity.pdbx_description
1 polymer ?
#
loop_
_entity_poly.entity_id
_entity_poly.type
_entity_poly.pdbx_seq_one_letter_code
_entity_poly.pdbx_strand_id
1 'polypeptide(L)'
;YKYVHWYARWVYKYDICKEEYGEEDKYYLIRKHLNYSQGQFDALEDHEKIDLYRQSLWEKDKFQVYQAKKEEESRIKKAGNNRMKQYRRYIKTHCPSRMTFEANL
;
A
#
# COMPACT_ATOMS: atom_id res chain seq x y z
N TYR A 1 6.90 -30.52 -21.10
CA TYR A 1 6.74 -31.47 -19.98
C TYR A 1 7.59 -31.14 -18.74
N LYS A 2 8.88 -30.77 -18.87
CA LYS A 2 9.74 -30.41 -17.70
C LYS A 2 9.23 -29.24 -16.82
N TYR A 3 8.64 -28.21 -17.42
CA TYR A 3 8.13 -27.04 -16.67
C TYR A 3 6.94 -27.36 -15.77
N VAL A 4 6.03 -28.23 -16.24
CA VAL A 4 4.83 -28.61 -15.47
C VAL A 4 5.21 -29.41 -14.24
N HIS A 5 6.22 -30.29 -14.36
CA HIS A 5 6.70 -31.07 -13.22
C HIS A 5 7.43 -30.20 -12.19
N TRP A 6 8.17 -29.18 -12.62
CA TRP A 6 8.79 -28.22 -11.70
C TRP A 6 7.73 -27.41 -10.96
N TYR A 7 6.74 -26.90 -11.69
CA TYR A 7 5.64 -26.12 -11.12
C TYR A 7 4.77 -26.97 -10.18
N ALA A 8 4.42 -28.20 -10.55
CA ALA A 8 3.65 -29.11 -9.71
C ALA A 8 4.41 -29.51 -8.43
N ARG A 9 5.73 -29.71 -8.51
CA ARG A 9 6.57 -29.93 -7.32
C ARG A 9 6.60 -28.69 -6.43
N TRP A 10 6.66 -27.49 -7.00
CA TRP A 10 6.63 -26.23 -6.28
C TRP A 10 5.28 -26.08 -5.55
N VAL A 11 4.17 -26.26 -6.26
CA VAL A 11 2.80 -26.21 -5.70
C VAL A 11 2.62 -27.29 -4.61
N TYR A 12 3.04 -28.53 -4.83
CA TYR A 12 2.94 -29.58 -3.81
C TYR A 12 3.78 -29.26 -2.55
N LYS A 13 5.00 -28.75 -2.73
CA LYS A 13 5.90 -28.47 -1.59
C LYS A 13 5.42 -27.28 -0.75
N TYR A 14 4.88 -26.24 -1.41
CA TYR A 14 4.47 -25.01 -0.73
C TYR A 14 2.98 -24.96 -0.36
N ASP A 15 2.05 -25.39 -1.23
CA ASP A 15 0.60 -25.40 -0.92
C ASP A 15 0.16 -26.62 -0.11
N ILE A 16 0.74 -27.81 -0.37
CA ILE A 16 0.26 -29.06 0.26
C ILE A 16 1.13 -29.43 1.48
N CYS A 17 2.45 -29.30 1.38
CA CYS A 17 3.36 -29.72 2.45
C CYS A 17 3.46 -28.73 3.61
N LYS A 18 3.01 -27.47 3.43
CA LYS A 18 3.14 -26.38 4.41
C LYS A 18 4.54 -26.31 5.06
N GLU A 19 5.59 -26.59 4.28
CA GLU A 19 6.95 -26.35 4.77
C GLU A 19 7.10 -24.86 5.07
N GLU A 20 7.66 -24.55 6.24
CA GLU A 20 7.89 -23.16 6.64
C GLU A 20 8.79 -22.49 5.60
N TYR A 21 8.29 -21.45 4.95
CA TYR A 21 9.11 -20.63 4.06
C TYR A 21 10.37 -20.19 4.82
N GLY A 22 11.52 -20.39 4.18
CA GLY A 22 12.78 -19.83 4.69
C GLY A 22 12.65 -18.32 4.88
N GLU A 23 13.44 -17.75 5.77
CA GLU A 23 13.36 -16.32 6.08
C GLU A 23 13.57 -15.46 4.81
N GLU A 24 14.52 -15.84 3.95
CA GLU A 24 14.76 -15.19 2.66
C GLU A 24 13.56 -15.30 1.69
N ASP A 25 12.93 -16.48 1.63
CA ASP A 25 11.74 -16.72 0.79
C ASP A 25 10.55 -15.86 1.24
N LYS A 26 10.39 -15.70 2.55
CA LYS A 26 9.36 -14.82 3.14
C LYS A 26 9.58 -13.37 2.72
N TYR A 27 10.80 -12.86 2.82
CA TYR A 27 11.11 -11.49 2.37
C TYR A 27 10.92 -11.32 0.86
N TYR A 28 11.28 -12.33 0.06
CA TYR A 28 11.01 -12.33 -1.37
C TYR A 28 9.50 -12.24 -1.68
N LEU A 29 8.67 -13.02 -0.99
CA LEU A 29 7.22 -12.99 -1.14
C LEU A 29 6.62 -11.66 -0.71
N ILE A 30 7.05 -11.11 0.43
CA ILE A 30 6.64 -9.77 0.89
C ILE A 30 6.95 -8.72 -0.18
N ARG A 31 8.18 -8.70 -0.71
CA ARG A 31 8.59 -7.77 -1.78
C ARG A 31 7.69 -7.92 -3.01
N LYS A 32 7.41 -9.15 -3.40
CA LYS A 32 6.55 -9.47 -4.55
C LYS A 32 5.12 -9.00 -4.34
N HIS A 33 4.57 -9.19 -3.15
CA HIS A 33 3.22 -8.74 -2.80
C HIS A 33 3.11 -7.21 -2.82
N LEU A 34 4.11 -6.51 -2.26
CA LEU A 34 4.19 -5.04 -2.31
C LEU A 34 4.45 -4.49 -3.71
N ASN A 35 4.82 -5.35 -4.67
CA ASN A 35 5.21 -4.99 -6.02
C ASN A 35 6.40 -4.00 -6.06
N TYR A 36 7.35 -4.18 -5.14
CA TYR A 36 8.54 -3.34 -5.03
C TYR A 36 9.69 -3.92 -5.87
N SER A 37 10.44 -3.04 -6.51
CA SER A 37 11.75 -3.39 -7.07
C SER A 37 12.72 -3.75 -5.94
N GLN A 38 13.82 -4.42 -6.28
CA GLN A 38 14.85 -4.77 -5.28
C GLN A 38 15.38 -3.52 -4.57
N GLY A 39 15.74 -2.48 -5.31
CA GLY A 39 16.22 -1.23 -4.72
C GLY A 39 15.18 -0.49 -3.87
N GLN A 40 13.89 -0.55 -4.24
CA GLN A 40 12.82 0.01 -3.40
C GLN A 40 12.66 -0.76 -2.08
N PHE A 41 12.80 -2.08 -2.13
CA PHE A 41 12.71 -2.92 -0.94
C PHE A 41 13.94 -2.76 -0.05
N ASP A 42 15.13 -2.67 -0.63
CA ASP A 42 16.38 -2.48 0.10
C ASP A 42 16.42 -1.12 0.80
N ALA A 43 15.83 -0.09 0.18
CA ALA A 43 15.69 1.25 0.73
C ALA A 43 14.68 1.37 1.88
N LEU A 44 13.87 0.34 2.16
CA LEU A 44 13.04 0.31 3.36
C LEU A 44 13.92 0.24 4.60
N GLU A 45 13.51 0.95 5.65
CA GLU A 45 14.20 0.86 6.93
C GLU A 45 14.02 -0.54 7.54
N ASP A 46 14.98 -0.98 8.35
CA ASP A 46 14.96 -2.32 8.94
C ASP A 46 13.72 -2.54 9.81
N HIS A 47 13.26 -1.49 10.50
CA HIS A 47 12.04 -1.55 11.31
C HIS A 47 10.79 -1.82 10.44
N GLU A 48 10.71 -1.22 9.24
CA GLU A 48 9.62 -1.46 8.31
C GLU A 48 9.66 -2.90 7.79
N LYS A 49 10.84 -3.40 7.42
CA LYS A 49 11.02 -4.80 6.98
C LYS A 49 10.57 -5.79 8.07
N ILE A 50 10.94 -5.52 9.33
CA ILE A 50 10.54 -6.32 10.49
C ILE A 50 9.02 -6.28 10.68
N ASP A 51 8.37 -5.11 10.56
CA ASP A 51 6.92 -5.00 10.73
C ASP A 51 6.15 -5.72 9.62
N LEU A 52 6.63 -5.67 8.37
CA LEU A 52 6.07 -6.43 7.25
C LEU A 52 6.20 -7.95 7.50
N TYR A 53 7.33 -8.39 8.06
CA TYR A 53 7.56 -9.79 8.46
C TYR A 53 6.66 -10.20 9.63
N ARG A 54 6.54 -9.38 10.67
CA ARG A 54 5.68 -9.66 11.84
C ARG A 54 4.21 -9.80 11.47
N GLN A 55 3.75 -9.04 10.48
CA GLN A 55 2.39 -9.14 9.95
C GLN A 55 2.19 -10.33 9.00
N SER A 56 3.25 -11.13 8.78
CA SER A 56 3.27 -12.30 7.90
C SER A 56 2.74 -11.98 6.50
N LEU A 57 3.14 -10.85 5.93
CA LEU A 57 2.65 -10.39 4.63
C LEU A 57 3.12 -11.27 3.44
N TRP A 58 3.95 -12.28 3.70
CA TRP A 58 4.22 -13.37 2.74
C TRP A 58 2.98 -14.24 2.51
N GLU A 59 2.02 -14.26 3.44
CA GLU A 59 0.71 -14.90 3.25
C GLU A 59 -0.22 -13.96 2.48
N LYS A 60 -0.74 -14.43 1.35
CA LYS A 60 -1.57 -13.63 0.45
C LYS A 60 -2.83 -13.09 1.13
N ASP A 61 -3.45 -13.85 2.02
CA ASP A 61 -4.68 -13.44 2.71
C ASP A 61 -4.41 -12.28 3.69
N LYS A 62 -3.32 -12.37 4.47
CA LYS A 62 -2.89 -11.29 5.36
C LYS A 62 -2.50 -10.04 4.58
N PHE A 63 -1.83 -10.22 3.43
CA PHE A 63 -1.50 -9.12 2.54
C PHE A 63 -2.74 -8.39 2.00
N GLN A 64 -3.79 -9.11 1.60
CA GLN A 64 -5.03 -8.48 1.12
C GLN A 64 -5.68 -7.62 2.20
N VAL A 65 -5.73 -8.11 3.44
CA VAL A 65 -6.27 -7.35 4.58
C VAL A 65 -5.43 -6.10 4.85
N TYR A 66 -4.11 -6.23 4.82
CA TYR A 66 -3.19 -5.10 4.99
C TYR A 66 -3.38 -4.05 3.90
N GLN A 67 -3.47 -4.47 2.64
CA GLN A 67 -3.66 -3.60 1.48
C GLN A 67 -4.99 -2.85 1.57
N ALA A 68 -6.08 -3.56 1.91
CA ALA A 68 -7.39 -2.95 2.10
C ALA A 68 -7.38 -1.89 3.21
N LYS A 69 -6.70 -2.17 4.33
CA LYS A 69 -6.54 -1.21 5.43
C LYS A 69 -5.76 0.03 5.00
N LYS A 70 -4.65 -0.13 4.28
CA LYS A 70 -3.85 0.98 3.74
C LYS A 70 -4.64 1.85 2.75
N GLU A 71 -5.46 1.22 1.91
CA GLU A 71 -6.33 1.93 0.97
C GLU A 71 -7.43 2.72 1.69
N GLU A 72 -8.02 2.15 2.74
CA GLU A 72 -9.00 2.82 3.60
C GLU A 72 -8.39 4.05 4.28
N GLU A 73 -7.22 3.90 4.92
CA GLU A 73 -6.49 5.01 5.55
C GLU A 73 -6.18 6.12 4.55
N SER A 74 -5.72 5.76 3.34
CA SER A 74 -5.47 6.70 2.25
C SER A 74 -6.75 7.41 1.79
N ARG A 75 -7.87 6.70 1.69
CA ARG A 75 -9.17 7.24 1.32
C ARG A 75 -9.69 8.24 2.35
N ILE A 76 -9.63 7.90 3.64
CA ILE A 76 -10.03 8.79 4.73
C ILE A 76 -9.16 10.06 4.75
N LYS A 77 -7.83 9.92 4.63
CA LYS A 77 -6.90 11.06 4.57
C LYS A 77 -7.19 11.98 3.38
N LYS A 78 -7.47 11.42 2.20
CA LYS A 78 -7.87 12.18 1.01
C LYS A 78 -9.20 12.91 1.23
N ALA A 79 -10.19 12.25 1.83
CA ALA A 79 -11.49 12.85 2.11
C ALA A 79 -11.38 14.03 3.10
N GLY A 80 -10.60 13.88 4.17
CA GLY A 80 -10.33 14.96 5.13
C GLY A 80 -9.67 16.18 4.46
N ASN A 81 -8.66 15.95 3.63
CA ASN A 81 -8.02 17.03 2.88
C ASN A 81 -8.97 17.69 1.86
N ASN A 82 -9.87 16.91 1.24
CA ASN A 82 -10.87 17.44 0.32
C ASN A 82 -11.87 18.37 1.03
N ARG A 83 -12.35 17.99 2.22
CA ARG A 83 -13.19 18.86 3.08
C ARG A 83 -12.48 20.17 3.41
N MET A 84 -11.19 20.11 3.77
CA MET A 84 -10.37 21.30 4.03
C MET A 84 -10.17 22.18 2.78
N LYS A 85 -10.05 21.59 1.59
CA LYS A 85 -10.02 22.32 0.32
C LYS A 85 -11.36 23.02 0.02
N GLN A 86 -12.49 22.34 0.24
CA GLN A 86 -13.82 22.92 0.07
C GLN A 86 -14.05 24.10 1.01
N TYR A 87 -13.69 23.95 2.30
CA TYR A 87 -13.81 25.02 3.28
C TYR A 87 -12.98 26.26 2.90
N ARG A 88 -11.72 26.08 2.47
CA ARG A 88 -10.89 27.20 1.97
C ARG A 88 -11.52 27.93 0.78
N ARG A 89 -12.12 27.20 -0.17
CA ARG A 89 -12.84 27.81 -1.30
C ARG A 89 -14.06 28.60 -0.82
N TYR A 90 -14.86 28.03 0.09
CA TYR A 90 -16.01 28.69 0.66
C TYR A 90 -15.63 30.02 1.32
N ILE A 91 -14.61 30.02 2.20
CA ILE A 91 -14.09 31.24 2.83
C ILE A 91 -13.60 32.24 1.79
N LYS A 92 -12.87 31.82 0.76
CA LYS A 92 -12.42 32.73 -0.30
C LYS A 92 -13.59 33.40 -1.06
N THR A 93 -14.70 32.68 -1.25
CA THR A 93 -15.89 33.19 -1.96
C THR A 93 -16.80 34.04 -1.06
N HIS A 94 -16.89 33.73 0.24
CA HIS A 94 -17.87 34.33 1.16
C HIS A 94 -17.26 35.24 2.23
N CYS A 95 -15.92 35.38 2.29
CA CYS A 95 -15.27 36.37 3.15
C CYS A 95 -15.37 37.78 2.51
N PRO A 96 -15.76 38.81 3.28
CA PRO A 96 -16.04 40.17 2.78
C PRO A 96 -14.82 40.94 2.24
N SER A 97 -13.59 40.43 2.34
CA SER A 97 -12.39 41.02 1.71
C SER A 97 -12.29 40.76 0.19
N ARG A 98 -13.43 40.54 -0.48
CA ARG A 98 -13.48 40.51 -1.94
C ARG A 98 -13.35 41.96 -2.42
N MET A 99 -12.15 42.39 -2.81
CA MET A 99 -11.95 43.65 -3.55
C MET A 99 -12.70 43.53 -4.88
N THR A 100 -13.98 43.84 -4.88
CA THR A 100 -14.75 44.10 -6.10
C THR A 100 -14.23 45.43 -6.62
N PHE A 101 -13.42 45.39 -7.68
CA PHE A 101 -13.20 46.56 -8.52
C PHE A 101 -14.54 46.86 -9.22
N GLU A 102 -15.45 47.54 -8.53
CA GLU A 102 -16.53 48.25 -9.20
C GLU A 102 -15.88 49.47 -9.85
N ALA A 103 -15.43 49.28 -11.10
CA ALA A 103 -15.07 50.37 -11.98
C ALA A 103 -16.37 51.10 -12.36
N ASN A 104 -16.62 52.23 -11.71
CA ASN A 104 -17.67 53.16 -12.13
C ASN A 104 -17.31 53.71 -13.52
N LEU A 105 -18.21 53.47 -14.48
CA LEU A 105 -18.34 54.19 -15.75
C LEU A 105 -19.04 55.53 -15.50
#